data_AF-A0A941E9N8-F1
#
_entry.id   AF-A0A941E9N8-F1
#
_cell.length_a   1.000
_cell.length_b   1.000
_cell.length_c   1.000
_cell.angle_alpha   90.00
_cell.angle_beta   90.00
_cell.angle_gamma   90.00
#
_symmetry.space_group_name_H-M   'P 1'
#
loop_
_entity.id
_entity.type
_entity.pdbx_description
1 polymer ?
#
loop_
_entity_poly.entity_id
_entity_poly.type
_entity_poly.pdbx_seq_one_letter_code
_entity_poly.pdbx_strand_id
1 'polypeptide(L)'
;MSRAFFREPIPEIYKCAELIRTAVEAHISGNSEVASDLFNLANDIAVREWLESIWGKSSPYVKFKSVPNSLPILSKEDRLEVRMPSGQQKASLLRRDGFYCRFCEIPVIRKEVRHYLHTIYPNTLPWGRKNISQHAAFQVMWAQYDHIIPHARGGTNSLENMVITCAACNFGRMDFTLEEVGIEDPRSRLIKRGLWNGMEHVLPLRQRVEWNHVSQSLNFRLT
;
A
#
# COMPACT_ATOMS: atom_id res chain seq x y z
N MET A 1 -2.27 9.46 23.54
CA MET A 1 -1.63 8.23 23.03
C MET A 1 -1.52 8.34 21.53
N SER A 2 -0.36 8.00 20.97
CA SER A 2 -0.18 7.83 19.53
C SER A 2 -0.92 6.56 19.06
N ARG A 3 -1.32 6.51 17.79
CA ARG A 3 -2.01 5.35 17.20
C ARG A 3 -1.17 4.74 16.07
N ALA A 4 -1.36 3.45 15.80
CA ALA A 4 -0.60 2.76 14.75
C ALA A 4 -1.03 3.13 13.31
N PHE A 5 -2.28 3.56 13.12
CA PHE A 5 -2.88 3.86 11.82
C PHE A 5 -4.06 4.85 11.96
N PHE A 6 -4.50 5.47 10.86
CA PHE A 6 -5.60 6.44 10.86
C PHE A 6 -6.96 5.85 11.23
N ARG A 7 -7.28 4.69 10.68
CA ARG A 7 -8.53 3.95 10.87
C ARG A 7 -8.23 2.47 10.78
N GLU A 8 -8.89 1.67 11.61
CA GLU A 8 -8.77 0.22 11.58
C GLU A 8 -9.28 -0.33 10.24
N PRO A 9 -8.51 -1.21 9.57
CA PRO A 9 -8.99 -1.89 8.36
C PRO A 9 -10.26 -2.70 8.62
N ILE A 10 -11.24 -2.57 7.72
CA ILE A 10 -12.49 -3.33 7.81
C ILE A 10 -12.33 -4.74 7.20
N PRO A 11 -13.12 -5.74 7.64
CA PRO A 11 -13.07 -7.11 7.12
C PRO A 11 -13.20 -7.23 5.60
N GLU A 12 -13.98 -6.34 4.98
CA GLU A 12 -14.24 -6.30 3.53
C GLU A 12 -12.96 -6.09 2.72
N ILE A 13 -11.97 -5.37 3.25
CA ILE A 13 -10.66 -5.21 2.58
C ILE A 13 -9.98 -6.58 2.41
N TYR A 14 -10.01 -7.41 3.44
CA TYR A 14 -9.40 -8.74 3.41
C TYR A 14 -10.22 -9.71 2.55
N LYS A 15 -11.55 -9.60 2.55
CA LYS A 15 -12.42 -10.33 1.62
C LYS A 15 -12.10 -9.98 0.16
N CYS A 16 -11.95 -8.70 -0.16
CA CYS A 16 -11.54 -8.26 -1.49
C CYS A 16 -10.14 -8.75 -1.86
N ALA A 17 -9.20 -8.81 -0.91
CA ALA A 17 -7.87 -9.37 -1.15
C ALA A 17 -7.94 -10.86 -1.54
N GLU A 18 -8.74 -11.67 -0.83
CA GLU A 18 -8.94 -13.09 -1.18
C GLU A 18 -9.66 -13.29 -2.52
N LEU A 19 -10.64 -12.43 -2.83
CA LEU A 19 -11.29 -12.42 -4.15
C LEU A 19 -10.28 -12.12 -5.26
N ILE A 20 -9.42 -11.11 -5.09
CA ILE A 20 -8.37 -10.77 -6.05
C ILE A 20 -7.38 -11.93 -6.20
N ARG A 21 -6.94 -12.54 -5.08
CA ARG A 21 -6.04 -13.71 -5.14
C ARG A 21 -6.67 -14.83 -5.96
N THR A 22 -7.93 -15.16 -5.69
CA THR A 22 -8.66 -16.21 -6.42
C THR A 22 -8.87 -15.85 -7.89
N ALA A 23 -9.15 -14.57 -8.20
CA ALA A 23 -9.29 -14.08 -9.57
C ALA A 23 -7.99 -14.26 -10.35
N VAL A 24 -6.85 -13.97 -9.72
CA VAL A 24 -5.53 -14.14 -10.29
C VAL A 24 -5.23 -15.62 -10.57
N GLU A 25 -5.53 -16.53 -9.63
CA GLU A 25 -5.35 -17.97 -9.86
C GLU A 25 -6.23 -18.49 -11.00
N ALA A 26 -7.48 -18.01 -11.08
CA ALA A 26 -8.39 -18.34 -12.17
C ALA A 26 -7.83 -17.84 -13.52
N HIS A 27 -7.31 -16.62 -13.58
CA HIS A 27 -6.68 -16.05 -14.76
C HIS A 27 -5.49 -16.90 -15.24
N ILE A 28 -4.59 -17.28 -14.32
CA ILE A 28 -3.40 -18.09 -14.64
C ILE A 28 -3.80 -19.49 -15.11
N SER A 29 -4.90 -20.02 -14.60
CA SER A 29 -5.45 -21.32 -15.01
C SER A 29 -6.22 -21.27 -16.34
N GLY A 30 -6.29 -20.11 -17.00
CA GLY A 30 -7.02 -19.92 -18.26
C GLY A 30 -8.53 -19.67 -18.11
N ASN A 31 -9.04 -19.59 -16.87
CA ASN A 31 -10.46 -19.36 -16.57
C ASN A 31 -10.76 -17.85 -16.51
N SER A 32 -10.71 -17.19 -17.67
CA SER A 32 -10.82 -15.74 -17.78
C SER A 32 -12.17 -15.17 -17.33
N GLU A 33 -13.28 -15.88 -17.59
CA GLU A 33 -14.62 -15.48 -17.16
C GLU A 33 -14.73 -15.45 -15.63
N VAL A 34 -14.30 -16.53 -14.97
CA VAL A 34 -14.27 -16.63 -13.50
C VAL A 34 -13.39 -15.53 -12.89
N ALA A 35 -12.23 -15.26 -13.48
CA ALA A 35 -11.37 -14.17 -13.04
C ALA A 35 -12.07 -12.81 -13.15
N SER A 36 -12.77 -12.56 -14.25
CA SER A 36 -13.52 -11.32 -14.49
C SER A 36 -14.63 -11.13 -13.44
N ASP A 37 -15.41 -12.17 -13.14
CA ASP A 37 -16.48 -12.12 -12.14
C ASP A 37 -15.92 -11.86 -10.74
N LEU A 38 -14.81 -12.51 -10.38
CA LEU A 38 -14.16 -12.31 -9.08
C LEU A 38 -13.55 -10.91 -8.94
N PHE A 39 -12.97 -10.34 -10.00
CA PHE A 39 -12.55 -8.94 -9.99
C PHE A 39 -13.75 -8.02 -9.78
N ASN A 40 -14.86 -8.23 -10.50
CA ASN A 40 -16.06 -7.43 -10.31
C ASN A 40 -16.60 -7.51 -8.86
N LEU A 41 -16.63 -8.70 -8.27
CA LEU A 41 -17.02 -8.91 -6.87
C LEU A 41 -16.08 -8.23 -5.87
N ALA A 42 -14.81 -8.07 -6.21
CA ALA A 42 -13.85 -7.36 -5.36
C ALA A 42 -14.03 -5.83 -5.40
N ASN A 43 -14.85 -5.28 -6.31
CA ASN A 43 -15.08 -3.85 -6.40
C ASN A 43 -16.15 -3.37 -5.39
N ASP A 44 -15.76 -3.36 -4.12
CA ASP A 44 -16.67 -3.20 -2.99
C ASP A 44 -16.88 -1.73 -2.54
N ILE A 45 -18.12 -1.36 -2.23
CA ILE A 45 -18.49 0.00 -1.81
C ILE A 45 -18.07 0.34 -0.38
N ALA A 46 -18.11 -0.60 0.56
CA ALA A 46 -17.64 -0.37 1.92
C ALA A 46 -16.13 -0.12 1.93
N VAL A 47 -15.37 -0.80 1.05
CA VAL A 47 -13.95 -0.54 0.84
C VAL A 47 -13.71 0.88 0.28
N ARG A 48 -14.53 1.31 -0.70
CA ARG A 48 -14.49 2.68 -1.24
C ARG A 48 -14.72 3.72 -0.14
N GLU A 49 -15.78 3.57 0.64
CA GLU A 49 -16.14 4.47 1.74
C GLU A 49 -15.06 4.49 2.84
N TRP A 50 -14.46 3.34 3.15
CA TRP A 50 -13.35 3.27 4.08
C TRP A 50 -12.16 4.11 3.63
N LEU A 51 -11.75 3.95 2.37
CA LEU A 51 -10.65 4.71 1.78
C LEU A 51 -10.96 6.21 1.76
N GLU A 52 -12.16 6.57 1.30
CA GLU A 52 -12.62 7.96 1.20
C GLU A 52 -12.79 8.66 2.54
N SER A 53 -13.04 7.90 3.61
CA SER A 53 -13.06 8.46 4.96
C SER A 53 -11.68 8.91 5.46
N ILE A 54 -10.58 8.39 4.90
CA ILE A 54 -9.23 8.68 5.37
C ILE A 54 -8.56 9.73 4.50
N TRP A 55 -8.59 9.56 3.18
CA TRP A 55 -7.90 10.48 2.28
C TRP A 55 -8.78 11.68 1.91
N GLY A 56 -8.17 12.85 1.70
CA GLY A 56 -8.92 14.08 1.38
C GLY A 56 -9.20 14.98 2.58
N LYS A 57 -9.72 16.18 2.29
CA LYS A 57 -9.70 17.32 3.22
C LYS A 57 -10.66 17.21 4.41
N SER A 58 -11.74 16.45 4.27
CA SER A 58 -12.81 16.35 5.26
C SER A 58 -12.76 15.04 6.06
N SER A 59 -11.58 14.42 6.18
CA SER A 59 -11.45 13.16 6.90
C SER A 59 -11.78 13.33 8.39
N PRO A 60 -12.71 12.54 8.96
CA PRO A 60 -12.92 12.51 10.40
C PRO A 60 -11.79 11.77 11.15
N TYR A 61 -10.95 11.03 10.43
CA TYR A 61 -9.89 10.19 10.98
C TYR A 61 -8.53 10.87 10.96
N VAL A 62 -8.25 11.75 9.99
CA VAL A 62 -6.99 12.49 9.91
C VAL A 62 -7.14 13.82 10.63
N LYS A 63 -6.44 13.96 11.76
CA LYS A 63 -6.38 15.22 12.53
C LYS A 63 -4.93 15.68 12.58
N PHE A 64 -4.73 16.95 12.25
CA PHE A 64 -3.42 17.59 12.30
C PHE A 64 -3.33 18.40 13.59
N LYS A 65 -2.20 18.26 14.30
CA LYS A 65 -1.87 19.13 15.44
C LYS A 65 -0.61 19.92 15.13
N SER A 66 -0.55 21.14 15.66
CA SER A 66 0.69 21.90 15.70
C SER A 66 1.65 21.21 16.67
N VAL A 67 2.89 21.01 16.24
CA VAL A 67 3.96 20.39 17.02
C VAL A 67 5.06 21.44 17.22
N PRO A 68 5.35 21.85 18.47
CA PRO A 68 6.44 22.78 18.74
C PRO A 68 7.78 22.23 18.23
N ASN A 69 8.59 23.08 17.59
CA ASN A 69 9.89 22.70 17.03
C ASN A 69 9.83 21.56 16.00
N SER A 70 8.71 21.42 15.27
CA SER A 70 8.65 20.48 14.15
C SER A 70 9.68 20.86 13.08
N LEU A 71 10.17 19.86 12.35
CA LEU A 71 11.13 20.07 11.26
C LEU A 71 10.62 21.17 10.31
N PRO A 72 11.44 22.14 9.88
CA PRO A 72 10.97 23.20 9.01
C PRO A 72 10.54 22.66 7.64
N ILE A 73 9.65 23.38 6.96
CA ILE A 73 9.38 23.15 5.55
C ILE A 73 10.54 23.78 4.76
N LEU A 74 11.28 22.96 4.02
CA LEU A 74 12.41 23.42 3.21
C LEU A 74 11.94 24.05 1.90
N SER A 75 12.73 24.95 1.33
CA SER A 75 12.55 25.44 -0.06
C SER A 75 12.70 24.29 -1.06
N LYS A 76 12.45 24.50 -2.36
CA LYS A 76 12.65 23.40 -3.33
C LYS A 76 14.14 23.13 -3.55
N GLU A 77 14.95 24.17 -3.47
CA GLU A 77 16.38 24.20 -3.71
C GLU A 77 17.16 23.49 -2.59
N ASP A 78 16.62 23.53 -1.36
CA ASP A 78 17.22 22.87 -0.19
C ASP A 78 16.79 21.41 -0.02
N ARG A 79 15.91 20.90 -0.89
CA ARG A 79 15.47 19.50 -0.87
C ARG A 79 16.35 18.66 -1.79
N LEU A 80 16.45 17.36 -1.51
CA LEU A 80 17.00 16.42 -2.48
C LEU A 80 16.20 16.49 -3.79
N GLU A 81 16.89 16.67 -4.91
CA GLU A 81 16.27 16.84 -6.23
C GLU A 81 15.34 15.67 -6.60
N VAL A 82 15.84 14.44 -6.41
CA VAL A 82 15.08 13.23 -6.72
C VAL A 82 14.13 12.91 -5.57
N ARG A 83 12.85 13.25 -5.73
CA ARG A 83 11.81 12.95 -4.72
C ARG A 83 11.46 11.47 -4.61
N MET A 84 11.42 10.72 -5.71
CA MET A 84 10.88 9.34 -5.70
C MET A 84 12.00 8.30 -5.83
N PRO A 85 11.91 7.14 -5.13
CA PRO A 85 12.89 6.07 -5.24
C PRO A 85 12.89 5.45 -6.64
N SER A 86 14.06 4.94 -7.03
CA SER A 86 14.25 4.17 -8.27
C SER A 86 13.46 2.86 -8.26
N GLY A 87 13.35 2.20 -9.42
CA GLY A 87 12.71 0.88 -9.51
C GLY A 87 13.36 -0.17 -8.60
N GLN A 88 14.69 -0.16 -8.51
CA GLN A 88 15.44 -1.07 -7.63
C GLN A 88 15.17 -0.79 -6.15
N GLN A 89 15.14 0.48 -5.75
CA GLN A 89 14.81 0.87 -4.37
C GLN A 89 13.38 0.47 -4.01
N LYS A 90 12.41 0.66 -4.92
CA LYS A 90 11.02 0.20 -4.75
C LYS A 90 10.93 -1.30 -4.56
N ALA A 91 11.65 -2.08 -5.37
CA ALA A 91 11.71 -3.53 -5.22
C ALA A 91 12.32 -3.95 -3.86
N SER A 92 13.36 -3.25 -3.40
CA SER A 92 13.94 -3.47 -2.07
C SER A 92 12.96 -3.15 -0.93
N LEU A 93 12.19 -2.07 -1.04
CA LEU A 93 11.14 -1.72 -0.09
C LEU A 93 10.04 -2.80 -0.03
N LEU A 94 9.54 -3.25 -1.18
CA LEU A 94 8.54 -4.32 -1.25
C LEU A 94 9.03 -5.63 -0.63
N ARG A 95 10.28 -6.04 -0.94
CA ARG A 95 10.91 -7.23 -0.35
C ARG A 95 11.05 -7.10 1.17
N ARG A 96 11.56 -5.94 1.63
CA ARG A 96 11.72 -5.67 3.05
C ARG A 96 10.38 -5.75 3.77
N ASP A 97 9.37 -5.04 3.27
CA ASP A 97 8.09 -4.82 3.95
C ASP A 97 7.04 -5.92 3.69
N GLY A 98 7.32 -6.85 2.77
CA GLY A 98 6.51 -8.06 2.55
C GLY A 98 5.16 -7.81 1.88
N PHE A 99 5.02 -6.76 1.07
CA PHE A 99 3.76 -6.41 0.39
C PHE A 99 2.58 -6.11 1.33
N TYR A 100 2.86 -5.68 2.56
CA TYR A 100 1.85 -5.15 3.47
C TYR A 100 2.15 -3.69 3.83
N CYS A 101 1.11 -2.88 3.92
CA CYS A 101 1.24 -1.50 4.38
C CYS A 101 1.92 -1.46 5.75
N ARG A 102 3.01 -0.68 5.88
CA ARG A 102 3.73 -0.60 7.16
C ARG A 102 2.95 0.06 8.29
N PHE A 103 1.88 0.81 7.98
CA PHE A 103 0.99 1.41 8.97
C PHE A 103 -0.16 0.48 9.37
N CYS A 104 -1.13 0.27 8.48
CA CYS A 104 -2.36 -0.46 8.78
C CYS A 104 -2.35 -1.93 8.38
N GLU A 105 -1.22 -2.45 7.88
CA GLU A 105 -1.03 -3.88 7.61
C GLU A 105 -1.92 -4.52 6.54
N ILE A 106 -2.75 -3.75 5.83
CA ILE A 106 -3.49 -4.28 4.69
C ILE A 106 -2.51 -4.68 3.56
N PRO A 107 -2.83 -5.73 2.79
CA PRO A 107 -2.05 -6.10 1.61
C PRO A 107 -1.97 -4.95 0.61
N VAL A 108 -0.87 -4.88 -0.15
CA VAL A 108 -0.71 -3.89 -1.23
C VAL A 108 -0.35 -4.54 -2.56
N ILE A 109 -0.75 -3.88 -3.65
CA ILE A 109 -0.56 -4.25 -5.05
C ILE A 109 0.09 -3.05 -5.75
N ARG A 110 1.22 -3.27 -6.43
CA ARG A 110 1.90 -2.20 -7.15
C ARG A 110 1.26 -1.92 -8.51
N LYS A 111 1.60 -0.75 -9.07
CA LYS A 111 0.99 -0.23 -10.31
C LYS A 111 1.18 -1.15 -11.52
N GLU A 112 2.28 -1.90 -11.60
CA GLU A 112 2.57 -2.74 -12.75
C GLU A 112 1.65 -3.97 -12.79
N VAL A 113 1.39 -4.60 -11.65
CA VAL A 113 0.39 -5.68 -11.52
C VAL A 113 -0.99 -5.17 -11.90
N ARG A 114 -1.39 -4.02 -11.33
CA ARG A 114 -2.68 -3.37 -11.66
C ARG A 114 -2.79 -3.06 -13.15
N HIS A 115 -1.74 -2.52 -13.77
CA HIS A 115 -1.74 -2.17 -15.18
C HIS A 115 -1.91 -3.41 -16.06
N TYR A 116 -1.15 -4.47 -15.77
CA TYR A 116 -1.26 -5.75 -16.47
C TYR A 116 -2.69 -6.30 -16.42
N LEU A 117 -3.27 -6.38 -15.22
CA LEU A 117 -4.63 -6.90 -15.05
C LEU A 117 -5.69 -5.98 -15.67
N HIS A 118 -5.55 -4.66 -15.56
CA HIS A 118 -6.46 -3.70 -16.18
C HIS A 118 -6.49 -3.81 -17.71
N THR A 119 -5.33 -4.05 -18.34
CA THR A 119 -5.25 -4.25 -19.79
C THR A 119 -6.07 -5.46 -20.25
N ILE A 120 -6.12 -6.52 -19.44
CA ILE A 120 -6.85 -7.76 -19.75
C ILE A 120 -8.32 -7.67 -19.35
N TYR A 121 -8.61 -7.03 -18.21
CA TYR A 121 -9.94 -6.93 -17.59
C TYR A 121 -10.40 -5.46 -17.45
N PRO A 122 -10.46 -4.67 -18.52
CA PRO A 122 -10.70 -3.22 -18.41
C PRO A 122 -12.10 -2.87 -17.87
N ASN A 123 -13.08 -3.74 -18.08
CA ASN A 123 -14.47 -3.53 -17.68
C ASN A 123 -14.70 -3.83 -16.18
N THR A 124 -14.09 -4.91 -15.68
CA THR A 124 -14.26 -5.37 -14.29
C THR A 124 -13.16 -4.88 -13.36
N LEU A 125 -12.04 -4.39 -13.90
CA LEU A 125 -11.00 -3.66 -13.18
C LEU A 125 -10.84 -2.25 -13.77
N PRO A 126 -11.83 -1.35 -13.63
CA PRO A 126 -11.74 -0.01 -14.21
C PRO A 126 -10.64 0.82 -13.53
N TRP A 127 -9.98 1.69 -14.30
CA TRP A 127 -9.01 2.65 -13.76
C TRP A 127 -9.05 4.01 -14.46
N GLY A 128 -10.18 4.72 -14.30
CA GLY A 128 -10.37 6.04 -14.89
C GLY A 128 -9.63 7.18 -14.18
N ARG A 129 -9.81 8.40 -14.69
CA ARG A 129 -9.15 9.61 -14.17
C ARG A 129 -9.64 10.08 -12.80
N LYS A 130 -10.89 9.77 -12.42
CA LYS A 130 -11.50 10.18 -11.16
C LYS A 130 -11.43 9.02 -10.17
N ASN A 131 -11.33 9.32 -8.87
CA ASN A 131 -11.26 8.28 -7.84
C ASN A 131 -12.46 7.30 -7.92
N ILE A 132 -13.67 7.83 -8.14
CA ILE A 132 -14.90 7.04 -8.23
C ILE A 132 -14.95 6.12 -9.46
N SER A 133 -14.18 6.44 -10.51
CA SER A 133 -14.11 5.61 -11.72
C SER A 133 -12.94 4.62 -11.71
N GLN A 134 -12.34 4.40 -10.54
CA GLN A 134 -11.33 3.37 -10.31
C GLN A 134 -11.92 2.24 -9.47
N HIS A 135 -11.37 1.04 -9.63
CA HIS A 135 -11.72 -0.13 -8.83
C HIS A 135 -11.34 0.07 -7.35
N ALA A 136 -12.29 -0.10 -6.44
CA ALA A 136 -12.15 0.21 -5.02
C ALA A 136 -11.04 -0.59 -4.32
N ALA A 137 -11.04 -1.93 -4.48
CA ALA A 137 -10.02 -2.76 -3.84
C ALA A 137 -8.60 -2.49 -4.37
N PHE A 138 -8.40 -2.37 -5.69
CA PHE A 138 -7.11 -1.97 -6.26
C PHE A 138 -6.69 -0.57 -5.84
N GLN A 139 -7.62 0.33 -5.56
CA GLN A 139 -7.30 1.67 -5.07
C GLN A 139 -6.89 1.66 -3.60
N VAL A 140 -7.62 0.94 -2.73
CA VAL A 140 -7.25 0.85 -1.31
C VAL A 140 -5.91 0.14 -1.14
N MET A 141 -5.69 -0.96 -1.88
CA MET A 141 -4.46 -1.74 -1.85
C MET A 141 -3.34 -1.14 -2.73
N TRP A 142 -3.52 0.04 -3.31
CA TRP A 142 -2.50 0.60 -4.20
C TRP A 142 -1.22 0.92 -3.42
N ALA A 143 -0.15 0.17 -3.71
CA ALA A 143 1.15 0.36 -3.09
C ALA A 143 1.71 1.77 -3.39
N GLN A 144 1.95 2.51 -2.32
CA GLN A 144 2.68 3.77 -2.32
C GLN A 144 4.04 3.59 -1.65
N TYR A 145 4.95 4.52 -1.91
CA TYR A 145 6.30 4.55 -1.35
C TYR A 145 6.47 5.88 -0.64
N ASP A 146 6.43 5.83 0.68
CA ASP A 146 6.21 7.00 1.52
C ASP A 146 7.43 7.28 2.41
N HIS A 147 7.71 8.55 2.67
CA HIS A 147 8.87 9.00 3.45
C HIS A 147 8.53 9.25 4.91
N ILE A 148 9.08 8.50 5.86
CA ILE A 148 8.83 8.69 7.30
C ILE A 148 9.04 10.14 7.73
N ILE A 149 10.21 10.71 7.42
CA ILE A 149 10.41 12.15 7.38
C ILE A 149 9.97 12.63 6.00
N PRO A 150 8.93 13.46 5.86
CA PRO A 150 8.45 13.91 4.55
C PRO A 150 9.57 14.57 3.73
N HIS A 151 9.55 14.39 2.41
CA HIS A 151 10.52 15.02 1.50
C HIS A 151 10.57 16.55 1.65
N ALA A 152 9.41 17.19 1.84
CA ALA A 152 9.30 18.63 2.10
C ALA A 152 9.98 19.09 3.41
N ARG A 153 10.29 18.15 4.31
CA ARG A 153 10.98 18.36 5.59
C ARG A 153 12.42 17.84 5.58
N GLY A 154 12.99 17.59 4.39
CA GLY A 154 14.36 17.09 4.22
C GLY A 154 14.50 15.56 4.18
N GLY A 155 13.40 14.82 4.12
CA GLY A 155 13.41 13.37 4.00
C GLY A 155 14.09 12.87 2.73
N THR A 156 14.91 11.82 2.88
CA THR A 156 15.67 11.20 1.76
C THR A 156 15.04 9.91 1.27
N ASN A 157 15.46 9.43 0.09
CA ASN A 157 15.04 8.13 -0.47
C ASN A 157 15.85 6.95 0.09
N SER A 158 16.54 7.14 1.22
CA SER A 158 17.21 6.05 1.93
C SER A 158 16.21 4.97 2.30
N LEU A 159 16.67 3.72 2.35
CA LEU A 159 15.79 2.60 2.71
C LEU A 159 15.23 2.82 4.13
N GLU A 160 16.03 3.40 5.01
CA GLU A 160 15.71 3.70 6.40
C GLU A 160 14.58 4.72 6.50
N ASN A 161 14.52 5.73 5.62
CA ASN A 161 13.49 6.77 5.63
C ASN A 161 12.25 6.43 4.80
N MET A 162 12.26 5.36 4.01
CA MET A 162 11.13 5.00 3.15
C MET A 162 10.43 3.71 3.61
N VAL A 163 9.12 3.63 3.41
CA VAL A 163 8.29 2.44 3.66
C VAL A 163 7.27 2.25 2.54
N ILE A 164 6.76 1.02 2.37
CA ILE A 164 5.56 0.81 1.56
C ILE A 164 4.31 1.09 2.38
N THR A 165 3.31 1.69 1.76
CA THR A 165 2.01 1.96 2.39
C THR A 165 0.87 1.66 1.42
N CYS A 166 -0.34 1.55 1.95
CA CYS A 166 -1.54 1.62 1.13
C CYS A 166 -1.86 3.08 0.74
N ALA A 167 -2.81 3.28 -0.17
CA ALA A 167 -3.23 4.60 -0.61
C ALA A 167 -3.79 5.44 0.54
N ALA A 168 -4.65 4.86 1.39
CA ALA A 168 -5.26 5.57 2.52
C ALA A 168 -4.21 6.16 3.46
N CYS A 169 -3.20 5.37 3.87
CA CYS A 169 -2.17 5.85 4.78
C CYS A 169 -1.26 6.91 4.15
N ASN A 170 -0.87 6.74 2.88
CA ASN A 170 -0.03 7.72 2.17
C ASN A 170 -0.75 9.07 2.02
N PHE A 171 -1.94 9.04 1.42
CA PHE A 171 -2.69 10.25 1.08
C PHE A 171 -3.45 10.84 2.28
N GLY A 172 -3.63 10.07 3.35
CA GLY A 172 -4.08 10.59 4.64
C GLY A 172 -2.98 11.39 5.34
N ARG A 173 -1.71 10.96 5.25
CA ARG A 173 -0.59 11.64 5.90
C ARG A 173 -0.05 12.82 5.11
N MET A 174 -0.02 12.75 3.78
CA MET A 174 0.50 13.81 2.91
C MET A 174 1.94 14.23 3.33
N ASP A 175 2.21 15.53 3.43
CA ASP A 175 3.52 16.08 3.77
C ASP A 175 3.73 16.29 5.29
N PHE A 176 2.85 15.71 6.12
CA PHE A 176 2.93 15.83 7.57
C PHE A 176 3.84 14.77 8.19
N THR A 177 4.55 15.17 9.24
CA THR A 177 5.33 14.27 10.09
C THR A 177 4.40 13.32 10.85
N LEU A 178 4.95 12.19 11.29
CA LEU A 178 4.23 11.22 12.11
C LEU A 178 3.64 11.85 13.38
N GLU A 179 4.41 12.73 14.02
CA GLU A 179 3.97 13.42 15.22
C GLU A 179 2.80 14.36 14.95
N GLU A 180 2.85 15.16 13.87
CA GLU A 180 1.77 16.08 13.48
C GLU A 180 0.43 15.37 13.24
N VAL A 181 0.46 14.10 12.79
CA VAL A 181 -0.75 13.27 12.60
C VAL A 181 -1.04 12.29 13.75
N GLY A 182 -0.22 12.31 14.80
CA GLY A 182 -0.35 11.45 15.98
C GLY A 182 -0.19 9.96 15.70
N ILE A 183 0.61 9.59 14.69
CA ILE A 183 0.87 8.20 14.32
C ILE A 183 2.24 7.74 14.82
N GLU A 184 2.33 6.50 15.26
CA GLU A 184 3.59 5.87 15.68
C GLU A 184 4.49 5.54 14.50
N ASP A 185 5.81 5.56 14.73
CA ASP A 185 6.75 5.12 13.71
C ASP A 185 6.52 3.65 13.37
N PRO A 186 6.09 3.31 12.14
CA PRO A 186 5.79 1.95 11.77
C PRO A 186 7.05 1.07 11.74
N ARG A 187 8.25 1.67 11.69
CA ARG A 187 9.52 0.94 11.73
C ARG A 187 9.81 0.34 13.11
N SER A 188 9.15 0.82 14.16
CA SER A 188 9.27 0.27 15.52
C SER A 188 8.55 -1.06 15.71
N ARG A 189 7.63 -1.42 14.81
CA ARG A 189 6.87 -2.68 14.85
C ARG A 189 7.49 -3.74 13.96
N LEU A 190 7.25 -5.00 14.27
CA LEU A 190 7.66 -6.11 13.41
C LEU A 190 7.05 -5.97 12.00
N ILE A 191 7.79 -6.49 11.02
CA ILE A 191 7.30 -6.53 9.64
C ILE A 191 6.31 -7.68 9.52
N LYS A 192 5.09 -7.37 9.06
CA LYS A 192 4.08 -8.37 8.75
C LYS A 192 4.59 -9.30 7.65
N ARG A 193 4.47 -10.60 7.89
CA ARG A 193 4.76 -11.66 6.92
C ARG A 193 3.47 -12.46 6.71
N GLY A 194 3.26 -12.93 5.49
CA GLY A 194 2.09 -13.71 5.11
C GLY A 194 2.25 -14.23 3.69
N LEU A 195 1.22 -14.92 3.18
CA LEU A 195 1.25 -15.51 1.84
C LEU A 195 1.05 -14.49 0.70
N TRP A 196 0.75 -13.23 1.04
CA TRP A 196 0.52 -12.20 0.05
C TRP A 196 1.83 -11.73 -0.58
N ASN A 197 1.99 -11.97 -1.87
CA ASN A 197 3.16 -11.54 -2.63
C ASN A 197 2.88 -10.33 -3.55
N GLY A 198 1.80 -9.59 -3.34
CA GLY A 198 1.42 -8.47 -4.22
C GLY A 198 0.83 -8.88 -5.57
N MET A 199 0.51 -10.17 -5.74
CA MET A 199 0.10 -10.79 -7.00
C MET A 199 1.18 -10.72 -8.10
N GLU A 200 2.46 -10.65 -7.72
CA GLU A 200 3.59 -10.53 -8.66
C GLU A 200 3.65 -11.66 -9.70
N HIS A 201 3.10 -12.82 -9.37
CA HIS A 201 3.11 -14.01 -10.21
C HIS A 201 2.27 -13.88 -11.49
N VAL A 202 1.39 -12.87 -11.63
CA VAL A 202 0.74 -12.56 -12.92
C VAL A 202 1.70 -11.94 -13.93
N LEU A 203 2.78 -11.33 -13.45
CA LEU A 203 3.72 -10.62 -14.32
C LEU A 203 4.73 -11.58 -14.96
N PRO A 204 5.33 -11.20 -16.10
CA PRO A 204 6.49 -11.89 -16.64
C PRO A 204 7.65 -11.89 -15.63
N LEU A 205 8.43 -12.99 -15.55
CA LEU A 205 9.53 -13.17 -14.59
C LEU A 205 10.46 -11.96 -14.48
N ARG A 206 10.88 -11.39 -15.63
CA ARG A 206 11.77 -10.22 -15.70
C ARG A 206 11.24 -8.95 -15.01
N GLN A 207 9.95 -8.89 -14.74
CA GLN A 207 9.30 -7.75 -14.09
C GLN A 207 8.96 -8.01 -12.63
N ARG A 208 9.02 -9.26 -12.17
CA ARG A 208 8.59 -9.63 -10.82
C ARG A 208 9.54 -9.07 -9.77
N VAL A 209 8.97 -8.66 -8.65
CA VAL A 209 9.74 -8.49 -7.42
C VAL A 209 9.75 -9.82 -6.70
N GLU A 210 10.87 -10.53 -6.72
CA GLU A 210 11.00 -11.80 -6.03
C GLU A 210 10.83 -11.63 -4.52
N TRP A 211 9.90 -12.38 -3.96
CA TRP A 211 9.70 -12.47 -2.53
C TRP A 211 10.21 -13.84 -2.07
N ASN A 212 11.33 -13.85 -1.36
CA ASN A 212 11.81 -15.07 -0.72
C ASN A 212 10.81 -15.41 0.39
N HIS A 213 10.01 -16.46 0.16
CA HIS A 213 9.25 -17.09 1.21
C HIS A 213 10.27 -17.53 2.26
N VAL A 214 10.45 -16.76 3.33
CA VAL A 214 11.12 -17.28 4.50
C VAL A 214 10.12 -18.27 5.06
N SER A 215 10.32 -19.56 4.75
CA SER A 215 9.77 -20.63 5.55
C SER A 215 10.24 -20.34 6.97
N GLN A 216 9.34 -19.83 7.82
CA GLN A 216 9.52 -19.99 9.25
C GLN A 216 9.46 -21.50 9.47
N SER A 217 10.62 -22.15 9.45
CA SER A 217 10.79 -23.39 10.17
C SER A 217 10.40 -23.06 11.61
N LEU A 218 9.19 -23.48 11.97
CA LEU A 218 8.71 -23.53 13.33
C LEU A 218 9.67 -24.45 14.10
N ASN A 219 10.74 -23.88 14.65
CA ASN A 219 11.47 -24.50 15.73
C ASN A 219 10.59 -24.41 16.98
N PHE A 220 9.58 -25.28 17.05
CA PHE A 220 9.04 -25.72 18.34
C PHE A 220 10.17 -26.45 19.06
N ARG A 221 10.96 -25.71 19.84
CA ARG A 221 11.72 -26.33 20.92
C ARG A 221 10.70 -26.72 21.98
N LEU A 222 10.40 -28.02 22.02
CA LEU A 222 9.87 -28.66 23.21
C LEU A 222 10.91 -28.50 24.32
N THR A 223 10.55 -27.71 25.33
CA THR A 223 11.09 -27.79 26.69
C THR A 223 9.92 -27.74 27.63
#